data_AF-A0A507CDG7-F1
#
_entry.id   AF-A0A507CDG7-F1
#
_cell.length_a   1.000
_cell.length_b   1.000
_cell.length_c   1.000
_cell.angle_alpha   90.00
_cell.angle_beta   90.00
_cell.angle_gamma   90.00
#
_symmetry.space_group_name_H-M   'P 1'
#
loop_
_entity.id
_entity.type
_entity.pdbx_description
1 polymer ?
#
loop_
_entity_poly.entity_id
_entity_poly.type
_entity_poly.pdbx_seq_one_letter_code
_entity_poly.pdbx_strand_id
1 'polypeptide(L)'
;MIAEDLRVRSRDLLAKALNEDNAGRMPDRRVINLATELEASIHSLGESQYKESVRSRAYNLRQNADLRYAFLNSQISAARLARMSSVELANKEVKQLYDKIEAEVAKEADISGQGLEGMTADEGELSLGHKPAMLLWSGGDADARIG
;
A
#
# COMPACT_ATOMS: atom_id res chain seq x y z
N MET A 1 -25.71 -4.70 1.17
CA MET A 1 -25.60 -6.11 1.58
C MET A 1 -24.88 -6.86 0.48
N ILE A 2 -23.80 -7.57 0.81
CA ILE A 2 -22.97 -8.27 -0.18
C ILE A 2 -23.69 -9.56 -0.63
N ALA A 3 -23.87 -9.73 -1.93
CA ALA A 3 -24.52 -10.92 -2.51
C ALA A 3 -23.71 -12.20 -2.25
N GLU A 4 -24.39 -13.32 -1.90
CA GLU A 4 -23.72 -14.58 -1.58
C GLU A 4 -22.90 -15.14 -2.75
N ASP A 5 -23.35 -14.98 -4.00
CA ASP A 5 -22.57 -15.38 -5.18
C ASP A 5 -21.20 -14.70 -5.25
N LEU A 6 -21.13 -13.43 -4.85
CA LEU A 6 -19.87 -12.69 -4.79
C LEU A 6 -18.99 -13.24 -3.65
N ARG A 7 -19.59 -13.63 -2.52
CA ARG A 7 -18.89 -14.22 -1.38
C ARG A 7 -18.31 -15.58 -1.73
N VAL A 8 -19.06 -16.45 -2.40
CA VAL A 8 -18.58 -17.74 -2.93
C VAL A 8 -17.37 -17.54 -3.85
N ARG A 9 -17.46 -16.65 -4.84
CA ARG A 9 -16.33 -16.34 -5.74
C ARG A 9 -15.12 -15.77 -5.00
N SER A 10 -15.35 -15.02 -3.91
CA SER A 10 -14.27 -14.46 -3.08
C SER A 10 -13.56 -15.55 -2.29
N ARG A 11 -14.29 -16.53 -1.73
CA ARG A 11 -13.71 -17.70 -1.07
C ARG A 11 -12.86 -18.52 -2.05
N ASP A 12 -13.36 -18.73 -3.28
CA ASP A 12 -12.60 -19.43 -4.33
C ASP A 12 -11.32 -18.70 -4.71
N LEU A 13 -11.37 -17.36 -4.82
CA LEU A 13 -10.20 -16.52 -5.11
C LEU A 13 -9.14 -16.66 -4.00
N LEU A 14 -9.56 -16.59 -2.74
CA LEU A 14 -8.67 -16.73 -1.58
C LEU A 14 -8.11 -18.15 -1.47
N ALA A 15 -8.93 -19.18 -1.70
CA ALA A 15 -8.49 -20.57 -1.69
C ALA A 15 -7.44 -20.85 -2.77
N LYS A 16 -7.61 -20.29 -3.97
CA LYS A 16 -6.60 -20.36 -5.03
C LYS A 16 -5.29 -19.69 -4.62
N ALA A 17 -5.37 -18.51 -4.00
CA ALA A 17 -4.19 -17.79 -3.52
C ALA A 17 -3.41 -18.57 -2.43
N LEU A 18 -4.13 -19.27 -1.56
CA LEU A 18 -3.54 -20.14 -0.54
C LEU A 18 -2.95 -21.43 -1.11
N ASN A 19 -3.40 -21.84 -2.30
CA ASN A 19 -2.95 -23.05 -2.97
C ASN A 19 -1.94 -22.77 -4.09
N GLU A 20 -1.31 -21.58 -4.11
CA GLU A 20 -0.38 -21.17 -5.19
C GLU A 20 0.79 -22.16 -5.36
N ASP A 21 1.33 -22.70 -4.26
CA ASP A 21 2.43 -23.69 -4.30
C ASP A 21 2.03 -25.03 -4.94
N ASN A 22 0.73 -25.33 -4.97
CA ASN A 22 0.15 -26.52 -5.60
C ASN A 22 -0.71 -26.13 -6.82
N ALA A 23 -0.26 -25.14 -7.59
CA ALA A 23 -0.95 -24.69 -8.79
C ALA A 23 -1.34 -25.88 -9.69
N GLY A 24 -2.60 -25.91 -10.12
CA GLY A 24 -3.16 -27.00 -10.93
C GLY A 24 -3.78 -28.16 -10.14
N ARG A 25 -3.62 -28.20 -8.81
CA ARG A 25 -4.37 -29.10 -7.93
C ARG A 25 -5.56 -28.39 -7.30
N MET A 26 -6.60 -29.15 -6.99
CA MET A 26 -7.74 -28.64 -6.22
C MET A 26 -7.30 -28.31 -4.80
N PRO A 27 -7.74 -27.18 -4.22
CA PRO A 27 -7.47 -26.87 -2.82
C PRO A 27 -8.04 -27.97 -1.92
N ASP A 28 -7.30 -28.33 -0.88
CA ASP A 28 -7.79 -29.28 0.11
C ASP A 28 -8.89 -28.67 1.00
N ARG A 29 -9.56 -29.50 1.79
CA ARG A 29 -10.64 -29.04 2.68
C ARG A 29 -10.15 -27.99 3.69
N ARG A 30 -8.90 -28.11 4.15
CA ARG A 30 -8.30 -27.18 5.12
C ARG A 30 -8.14 -25.79 4.52
N VAL A 31 -7.61 -25.68 3.31
CA VAL A 31 -7.45 -24.41 2.58
C VAL A 31 -8.81 -23.76 2.31
N ILE A 32 -9.82 -24.55 1.93
CA ILE A 32 -11.18 -24.05 1.71
C ILE A 32 -11.78 -23.46 3.00
N ASN A 33 -11.59 -24.14 4.14
CA ASN A 33 -12.08 -23.65 5.44
C ASN A 33 -11.38 -22.35 5.84
N LEU A 34 -10.05 -22.28 5.71
CA LEU A 34 -9.27 -21.09 6.01
C LEU A 34 -9.65 -19.89 5.12
N ALA A 35 -9.88 -20.13 3.82
CA ALA A 35 -10.36 -19.11 2.90
C ALA A 35 -11.76 -18.60 3.28
N THR A 36 -12.63 -19.50 3.75
CA THR A 36 -13.98 -19.16 4.23
C THR A 36 -13.94 -18.33 5.50
N GLU A 37 -13.10 -18.68 6.46
CA GLU A 37 -12.89 -17.91 7.70
C GLU A 37 -12.31 -16.52 7.42
N LEU A 38 -11.37 -16.44 6.48
CA LEU A 38 -10.79 -15.17 6.04
C LEU A 38 -11.84 -14.28 5.35
N GLU A 39 -12.63 -14.84 4.44
CA GLU A 39 -13.72 -14.11 3.79
C GLU A 39 -14.73 -13.59 4.82
N ALA A 40 -15.16 -14.44 5.77
CA ALA A 40 -16.08 -14.04 6.83
C ALA A 40 -15.50 -12.90 7.69
N SER A 41 -14.20 -12.98 8.00
CA SER A 41 -13.50 -11.93 8.73
C SER A 41 -13.47 -10.61 7.95
N ILE A 42 -13.21 -10.64 6.64
CA ILE A 42 -13.25 -9.45 5.78
C ILE A 42 -14.68 -8.90 5.66
N HIS A 43 -15.67 -9.76 5.49
CA HIS A 43 -17.09 -9.39 5.43
C HIS A 43 -17.53 -8.65 6.69
N SER A 44 -17.02 -9.06 7.87
CA SER A 44 -17.31 -8.39 9.14
C SER A 44 -16.77 -6.96 9.25
N LEU A 45 -15.79 -6.57 8.44
CA LEU A 45 -15.21 -5.21 8.45
C LEU A 45 -16.10 -4.17 7.77
N GLY A 46 -17.03 -4.60 6.90
CA GLY A 46 -17.98 -3.74 6.23
C GLY A 46 -17.96 -3.82 4.71
N GLU A 47 -19.05 -3.36 4.10
CA GLU A 47 -19.32 -3.52 2.66
C GLU A 47 -18.43 -2.65 1.77
N SER A 48 -18.07 -1.44 2.23
CA SER A 48 -17.31 -0.46 1.45
C SER A 48 -15.91 -0.94 1.08
N GLN A 49 -15.26 -1.73 1.94
CA GLN A 49 -13.88 -2.18 1.77
C GLN A 49 -13.78 -3.65 1.35
N TYR A 50 -14.89 -4.38 1.25
CA TYR A 50 -14.87 -5.84 1.06
C TYR A 50 -14.13 -6.27 -0.21
N LYS A 51 -14.50 -5.73 -1.36
CA LYS A 51 -13.92 -6.13 -2.66
C LYS A 51 -12.44 -5.80 -2.76
N GLU A 52 -12.05 -4.62 -2.27
CA GLU A 52 -10.65 -4.19 -2.26
C GLU A 52 -9.81 -5.04 -1.31
N SER A 53 -10.32 -5.29 -0.10
CA SER A 53 -9.67 -6.15 0.89
C SER A 53 -9.48 -7.56 0.37
N VAL A 54 -10.51 -8.20 -0.21
CA VAL A 54 -10.39 -9.55 -0.79
C VAL A 54 -9.30 -9.61 -1.86
N ARG A 55 -9.28 -8.65 -2.80
CA ARG A 55 -8.26 -8.61 -3.86
C ARG A 55 -6.86 -8.40 -3.30
N SER A 56 -6.71 -7.47 -2.36
CA SER A 56 -5.44 -7.19 -1.70
C SER A 56 -4.93 -8.42 -0.96
N ARG A 57 -5.78 -9.12 -0.19
CA ARG A 57 -5.39 -10.36 0.51
C ARG A 57 -5.02 -11.46 -0.47
N ALA A 58 -5.81 -11.70 -1.50
CA ALA A 58 -5.49 -12.70 -2.51
C ALA A 58 -4.16 -12.40 -3.20
N TYR A 59 -3.90 -11.15 -3.58
CA TYR A 59 -2.63 -10.75 -4.19
C TYR A 59 -1.45 -10.98 -3.23
N ASN A 60 -1.52 -10.48 -2.00
CA ASN A 60 -0.44 -10.60 -1.03
C ASN A 60 -0.17 -12.06 -0.65
N LEU A 61 -1.21 -12.89 -0.48
CA LEU A 61 -1.05 -14.32 -0.22
C LEU A 61 -0.37 -15.05 -1.38
N ARG A 62 -0.49 -14.58 -2.62
CA ARG A 62 0.21 -15.16 -3.77
C ARG A 62 1.67 -14.71 -3.82
N GLN A 63 1.92 -13.42 -3.62
CA GLN A 63 3.26 -12.83 -3.73
C GLN A 63 4.17 -13.16 -2.53
N ASN A 64 3.59 -13.32 -1.34
CA ASN A 64 4.35 -13.50 -0.10
C ASN A 64 4.16 -14.93 0.44
N ALA A 65 5.12 -15.80 0.12
CA ALA A 65 5.10 -17.19 0.57
C ALA A 65 5.17 -17.32 2.09
N ASP A 66 6.00 -16.50 2.76
CA ASP A 66 6.11 -16.50 4.23
C ASP A 66 4.77 -16.18 4.89
N LEU A 67 4.06 -15.16 4.39
CA LEU A 67 2.73 -14.80 4.89
C LEU A 67 1.72 -15.94 4.68
N ARG A 68 1.75 -16.56 3.50
CA ARG A 68 0.89 -17.71 3.17
C ARG A 68 1.18 -18.89 4.11
N TYR A 69 2.44 -19.26 4.32
CA TYR A 69 2.83 -20.33 5.23
C TYR A 69 2.46 -20.02 6.69
N ALA A 70 2.65 -18.78 7.14
CA ALA A 70 2.27 -18.36 8.49
C ALA A 70 0.75 -18.50 8.70
N PHE A 71 -0.05 -18.16 7.70
CA PHE A 71 -1.50 -18.34 7.75
C PHE A 71 -1.91 -19.82 7.71
N LEU A 72 -1.34 -20.61 6.78
CA LEU A 72 -1.63 -22.04 6.66
C LEU A 72 -1.28 -22.82 7.94
N ASN A 73 -0.19 -22.44 8.62
CA ASN A 73 0.26 -23.03 9.89
C ASN A 73 -0.41 -22.40 11.12
N SER A 74 -1.44 -21.58 10.95
CA SER A 74 -2.20 -20.95 12.04
C SER A 74 -1.38 -20.02 12.94
N GLN A 75 -0.23 -19.53 12.49
CA GLN A 75 0.56 -18.50 13.19
C GLN A 75 -0.11 -17.13 13.10
N ILE A 76 -0.87 -16.89 12.03
CA ILE A 76 -1.69 -15.69 11.84
C ILE A 76 -3.16 -16.14 11.71
N SER A 77 -4.04 -15.52 12.48
CA SER A 77 -5.48 -15.80 12.40
C SER A 77 -6.15 -15.06 11.25
N ALA A 78 -7.30 -15.56 10.79
CA ALA A 78 -8.12 -14.93 9.75
C ALA A 78 -8.50 -13.49 10.10
N ALA A 79 -8.89 -13.24 11.36
CA ALA A 79 -9.25 -11.92 11.85
C ALA A 79 -8.06 -10.95 11.89
N ARG A 80 -6.84 -11.44 12.24
CA ARG A 80 -5.62 -10.61 12.17
C ARG A 80 -5.28 -10.29 10.72
N LEU A 81 -5.24 -11.30 9.85
CA LEU A 81 -4.91 -11.14 8.45
C LEU A 81 -5.91 -10.21 7.72
N ALA A 82 -7.20 -10.28 8.05
CA ALA A 82 -8.22 -9.38 7.51
C ALA A 82 -7.95 -7.91 7.85
N ARG A 83 -7.37 -7.60 9.01
CA ARG A 83 -7.09 -6.21 9.47
C ARG A 83 -5.68 -5.71 9.18
N MET A 84 -4.77 -6.56 8.71
CA MET A 84 -3.39 -6.13 8.43
C MET A 84 -3.33 -5.02 7.37
N SER A 85 -2.42 -4.07 7.55
CA SER A 85 -2.22 -3.01 6.55
C SER A 85 -1.51 -3.56 5.30
N SER A 86 -1.59 -2.85 4.17
CA SER A 86 -0.87 -3.23 2.94
C SER A 86 0.63 -3.33 3.16
N VAL A 87 1.19 -2.49 4.04
CA VAL A 87 2.62 -2.50 4.41
C VAL A 87 2.95 -3.74 5.24
N GLU A 88 2.09 -4.12 6.20
CA GLU A 88 2.29 -5.32 7.01
C GLU A 88 2.20 -6.62 6.20
N LEU A 89 1.49 -6.62 5.08
CA LEU A 89 1.32 -7.78 4.19
C LEU A 89 2.45 -7.93 3.17
N ALA A 90 3.15 -6.83 2.86
CA ALA A 90 4.20 -6.78 1.86
C ALA A 90 5.39 -7.67 2.25
N ASN A 91 6.13 -8.13 1.23
CA ASN A 91 7.28 -9.00 1.39
C ASN A 91 8.36 -8.33 2.27
N LYS A 92 9.13 -9.13 3.03
CA LYS A 92 10.17 -8.66 3.96
C LYS A 92 11.17 -7.70 3.32
N GLU A 93 11.48 -7.86 2.04
CA GLU A 93 12.39 -6.95 1.30
C GLU A 93 11.83 -5.53 1.18
N VAL A 94 10.52 -5.38 0.94
CA VAL A 94 9.87 -4.06 0.85
C VAL A 94 9.83 -3.41 2.23
N LYS A 95 9.57 -4.19 3.29
CA LYS A 95 9.65 -3.70 4.67
C LYS A 95 11.07 -3.24 5.02
N GLN A 96 12.09 -4.00 4.64
CA GLN A 96 13.49 -3.61 4.84
C GLN A 96 13.89 -2.34 4.06
N LEU A 97 13.32 -2.12 2.87
CA LEU A 97 13.53 -0.87 2.12
C LEU A 97 12.82 0.30 2.80
N TYR A 98 11.60 0.13 3.31
CA TYR A 98 10.92 1.15 4.12
C TYR A 98 11.70 1.50 5.39
N ASP A 99 12.16 0.49 6.15
CA ASP A 99 12.96 0.69 7.37
C ASP A 99 14.26 1.45 7.06
N LYS A 100 14.88 1.22 5.89
CA LYS A 100 16.07 1.95 5.43
C LYS A 100 15.76 3.42 5.07
N ILE A 101 14.68 3.67 4.34
CA ILE A 101 14.27 5.03 3.95
C ILE A 101 13.88 5.83 5.20
N GLU A 102 13.14 5.24 6.14
CA GLU A 102 12.76 5.88 7.40
C GLU A 102 13.99 6.24 8.24
N ALA A 103 15.00 5.35 8.29
CA ALA A 103 16.26 5.63 8.96
C ALA A 103 17.09 6.74 8.28
N GLU A 104 17.04 6.86 6.95
CA GLU A 104 17.71 7.93 6.19
C GLU A 104 17.01 9.28 6.39
N VAL A 105 15.68 9.33 6.32
CA VAL A 105 14.88 10.54 6.58
C VAL A 105 15.08 11.04 8.01
N ALA A 106 15.13 10.14 9.00
CA ALA A 106 15.41 10.49 10.38
C ALA A 106 16.81 11.10 10.56
N LYS A 107 17.82 10.59 9.83
CA LYS A 107 19.17 11.16 9.83
C LYS A 107 19.22 12.54 9.18
N GLU A 108 18.54 12.75 8.06
CA GLU A 108 18.53 14.04 7.36
C GLU A 108 17.81 15.13 8.18
N ALA A 109 16.73 14.78 8.89
CA ALA A 109 16.04 15.70 9.77
C ALA A 109 16.95 16.23 10.90
N ASP A 110 17.82 15.37 11.45
CA ASP A 110 18.77 15.73 12.52
C ASP A 110 19.94 16.60 12.01
N ILE A 111 20.39 16.38 10.77
CA ILE A 111 21.48 17.16 10.14
C ILE A 111 21.01 18.58 9.75
N SER A 112 19.73 18.76 9.43
CA SER A 112 19.16 20.07 9.07
C SER A 112 19.04 21.06 10.25
N GLY A 113 19.21 20.58 11.49
CA GLY A 113 19.14 21.38 12.71
C GLY A 113 20.46 22.03 13.15
N GLN A 114 21.59 21.75 12.50
CA GLN A 114 22.89 22.32 12.85
C GLN A 114 23.66 22.75 11.60
N GLY A 115 23.65 24.05 11.30
CA GLY A 115 24.61 24.60 10.34
C GLY A 115 24.15 25.83 9.56
N LEU A 116 23.70 26.88 10.24
CA LEU A 116 23.72 28.24 9.69
C LEU A 116 24.15 29.24 10.78
N GLU A 117 25.31 29.01 11.40
CA GLU A 117 26.07 30.07 12.06
C GLU A 117 27.39 30.24 11.31
N GLY A 118 27.55 31.38 10.64
CA GLY A 118 28.84 31.78 10.06
C GLY A 118 28.84 32.02 8.55
N MET A 119 27.99 32.92 8.07
CA MET A 119 28.31 33.69 6.86
C MET A 119 28.30 35.17 7.26
N THR A 120 29.49 35.69 7.55
CA THR A 120 29.72 37.12 7.76
C THR A 120 29.40 37.86 6.48
N ALA A 121 28.51 38.85 6.58
CA ALA A 121 28.22 39.78 5.50
C ALA A 121 29.42 40.70 5.31
N ASP A 122 30.23 40.44 4.30
CA ASP A 122 31.01 41.50 3.67
C ASP A 122 31.30 41.19 2.19
N GLU A 123 31.16 42.24 1.40
CA GLU A 123 31.57 42.40 -0.01
C GLU A 123 30.77 41.68 -1.12
N GLY A 124 30.03 42.48 -1.89
CA GLY A 124 29.50 42.07 -3.20
C GLY A 124 28.41 42.94 -3.82
N GLU A 125 28.35 44.25 -3.55
CA GLU A 125 27.55 45.18 -4.37
C GLU A 125 28.26 45.51 -5.70
N LEU A 126 27.45 45.72 -6.75
CA LEU A 126 27.76 46.18 -8.13
C LEU A 126 28.24 45.04 -9.08
N SER A 127 27.68 44.79 -10.25
CA SER A 127 26.92 45.64 -11.17
C SER A 127 26.33 44.80 -12.32
N LEU A 128 25.16 45.23 -12.85
CA LEU A 128 24.59 44.98 -14.20
C LEU A 128 24.39 43.51 -14.67
N GLY A 129 23.24 43.07 -15.15
CA GLY A 129 22.02 43.75 -15.56
C GLY A 129 21.23 42.84 -16.50
N HIS A 130 20.02 42.46 -16.12
CA HIS A 130 18.84 42.29 -16.99
C HIS A 130 17.64 41.89 -16.11
N LYS A 131 16.75 42.85 -15.88
CA LYS A 131 15.30 42.64 -15.72
C LYS A 131 14.67 43.35 -16.93
N PRO A 132 13.46 43.01 -17.40
CA PRO A 132 12.32 42.41 -16.68
C PRO A 132 11.63 41.33 -17.57
N ALA A 133 10.39 40.87 -17.45
CA ALA A 133 9.19 41.13 -16.65
C ALA A 133 8.36 39.82 -16.74
N MET A 134 7.73 39.36 -15.65
CA MET A 134 6.32 39.63 -15.36
C MET A 134 5.33 38.88 -16.28
N LEU A 135 4.52 38.02 -15.65
CA LEU A 135 3.12 37.64 -15.91
C LEU A 135 2.94 36.19 -15.38
N LEU A 136 2.71 35.94 -14.09
CA LEU A 136 1.44 36.14 -13.39
C LEU A 136 0.26 36.41 -14.34
N TRP A 137 -0.42 35.34 -14.77
CA TRP A 137 -1.81 35.45 -15.21
C TRP A 137 -2.70 34.60 -14.33
N SER A 138 -3.47 35.34 -13.52
CA SER A 138 -4.60 34.92 -12.72
C SER A 138 -5.86 34.89 -13.60
N GLY A 139 -6.58 33.78 -13.55
CA GLY A 139 -8.05 33.75 -13.56
C GLY A 139 -8.78 33.92 -14.90
N GLY A 140 -9.91 33.21 -14.99
CA GLY A 140 -11.10 33.71 -15.68
C GLY A 140 -11.46 33.01 -16.99
N ASP A 141 -12.39 32.05 -16.85
CA ASP A 141 -13.56 31.79 -17.70
C ASP A 141 -13.51 31.73 -19.22
N ALA A 142 -14.47 30.93 -19.68
CA ALA A 142 -15.15 30.94 -20.97
C ALA A 142 -14.56 30.07 -22.10
N ASP A 143 -15.18 28.90 -22.21
CA ASP A 143 -16.04 28.58 -23.36
C ASP A 143 -15.38 28.10 -24.67
N ALA A 144 -16.15 27.25 -25.35
CA ALA A 144 -16.00 26.73 -26.71
C ALA A 144 -14.96 25.63 -26.99
N ARG A 145 -15.49 24.39 -27.15
CA ARG A 145 -15.21 23.36 -28.20
C ARG A 145 -15.70 21.99 -27.65
N ILE A 146 -16.58 21.20 -28.27
CA ILE A 146 -17.02 20.96 -29.65
C ILE A 146 -18.41 20.30 -29.57
N GLY A 147 -19.34 20.70 -30.44
CA GLY A 147 -20.69 20.14 -30.60
C GLY A 147 -21.65 21.14 -31.18
#